data_AF-C5L4K5-F1
#
_entry.id   AF-C5L4K5-F1
#
_cell.length_a   1.000
_cell.length_b   1.000
_cell.length_c   1.000
_cell.angle_alpha   90.00
_cell.angle_beta   90.00
_cell.angle_gamma   90.00
#
_symmetry.space_group_name_H-M   'P 1'
#
loop_
_entity.id
_entity.type
_entity.pdbx_description
1 polymer ?
#
loop_
_entity_poly.entity_id
_entity_poly.type
_entity_poly.pdbx_seq_one_letter_code
_entity_poly.pdbx_strand_id
1 'polypeptide(L)'
;MVNSIKYDIRATQMLLAQAVKMAGKDADDSVVLSLFLDSPQAPLSLHRMVKMGQEVLAKRPGTWFGPTSGGMVASRLVKAAHEEDEAARRAARVPFQCVAFDDGVLYKDQVEPLLQEEGSLPVLVLLCVRLLYYLDPHLATQPALTDAKLIQEGTFIHQLKPHSLGWSRLNSSMCFGFMLRNRAELEDFTTWIRQGNGLDEEELTSGSERWLFEVLDKTPAYARPGGGGDAEDFSDPLDYFDEKDDDDDDDALM
;
A
#
# COMPACT_ATOMS: atom_id res chain seq x y z
N MET A 1 27.59 9.39 4.57
CA MET A 1 26.65 9.27 3.43
C MET A 1 25.69 8.13 3.73
N VAL A 2 24.61 8.42 4.45
CA VAL A 2 23.50 7.47 4.60
C VAL A 2 22.51 7.86 3.52
N ASN A 3 22.45 7.06 2.47
CA ASN A 3 21.48 7.23 1.39
C ASN A 3 20.09 7.28 2.03
N SER A 4 19.42 8.41 1.83
CA SER A 4 18.03 8.62 2.20
C SER A 4 17.20 7.43 1.71
N ILE A 5 16.71 6.59 2.63
CA ILE A 5 15.68 5.61 2.31
C ILE A 5 14.45 6.47 1.99
N LYS A 6 14.14 6.60 0.70
CA LYS A 6 13.11 7.48 0.14
C LYS A 6 11.69 7.05 0.56
N TYR A 7 11.41 7.36 1.83
CA TYR A 7 10.23 7.67 2.63
C TYR A 7 8.85 7.00 2.44
N ASP A 8 8.37 6.65 1.25
CA ASP A 8 6.98 6.12 1.14
C ASP A 8 6.88 4.60 1.34
N ILE A 9 7.98 3.88 1.10
CA ILE A 9 8.01 2.43 1.28
C ILE A 9 7.82 2.03 2.74
N ARG A 10 8.27 2.87 3.69
CA ARG A 10 8.04 2.68 5.12
C ARG A 10 6.59 2.99 5.51
N ALA A 11 5.97 4.02 4.93
CA ALA A 11 4.53 4.27 5.12
C ALA A 11 3.69 3.08 4.64
N THR A 12 4.08 2.48 3.51
CA THR A 12 3.48 1.23 3.02
C THR A 12 3.67 0.06 4.01
N GLN A 13 4.85 -0.11 4.62
CA GLN A 13 5.05 -1.12 5.67
C GLN A 13 4.17 -0.86 6.90
N MET A 14 3.96 0.39 7.29
CA MET A 14 3.08 0.75 8.40
C MET A 14 1.62 0.40 8.11
N LEU A 15 1.15 0.66 6.89
CA LEU A 15 -0.18 0.23 6.43
C LEU A 15 -0.33 -1.29 6.47
N LEU A 16 0.67 -2.02 5.97
CA LEU A 16 0.68 -3.49 6.03
C LEU A 16 0.72 -4.01 7.47
N ALA A 17 1.49 -3.40 8.36
CA ALA A 17 1.55 -3.78 9.77
C ALA A 17 0.19 -3.59 10.45
N GLN A 18 -0.51 -2.49 10.15
CA GLN A 18 -1.87 -2.28 10.61
C GLN A 18 -2.83 -3.35 10.08
N ALA A 19 -2.69 -3.73 8.80
CA ALA A 19 -3.46 -4.81 8.21
C ALA A 19 -3.19 -6.17 8.90
N VAL A 20 -1.94 -6.46 9.29
CA VAL A 20 -1.61 -7.66 10.10
C VAL A 20 -2.38 -7.62 11.42
N LYS A 21 -2.38 -6.49 12.14
CA LYS A 21 -3.08 -6.35 13.42
C LYS A 21 -4.59 -6.51 13.27
N MET A 22 -5.19 -5.93 12.23
CA MET A 22 -6.62 -6.02 11.96
C MET A 22 -7.06 -7.45 11.59
N ALA A 23 -6.26 -8.16 10.78
CA ALA A 23 -6.56 -9.52 10.35
C ALA A 23 -6.27 -10.56 11.45
N GLY A 24 -5.18 -10.35 12.21
CA GLY A 24 -4.70 -11.28 13.23
C GLY A 24 -5.43 -11.25 14.57
N LYS A 25 -6.34 -10.28 14.79
CA LYS A 25 -7.12 -10.07 16.04
C LYS A 25 -6.27 -10.26 17.31
N ASP A 26 -5.60 -9.19 17.74
CA ASP A 26 -4.74 -9.17 18.94
C ASP A 26 -3.40 -9.92 18.79
N ALA A 27 -2.91 -10.05 17.56
CA ALA A 27 -1.54 -10.53 17.33
C ALA A 27 -0.54 -9.67 18.12
N ASP A 28 0.32 -10.34 18.89
CA ASP A 28 1.41 -9.72 19.65
C ASP A 28 2.27 -8.87 18.70
N ASP A 29 2.62 -7.65 19.13
CA ASP A 29 3.45 -6.73 18.35
C ASP A 29 4.76 -7.40 17.90
N SER A 30 5.31 -8.33 18.69
CA SER A 30 6.50 -9.10 18.32
C SER A 30 6.30 -10.00 17.09
N VAL A 31 5.13 -10.63 16.98
CA VAL A 31 4.75 -11.45 15.82
C VAL A 31 4.57 -10.55 14.60
N VAL A 32 3.89 -9.42 14.77
CA VAL A 32 3.70 -8.43 13.70
C VAL A 32 5.06 -7.95 13.19
N LEU A 33 5.94 -7.49 14.08
CA LEU A 33 7.24 -6.93 13.74
C LEU A 33 8.19 -7.95 13.11
N SER A 34 8.08 -9.22 13.48
CA SER A 34 8.88 -10.30 12.87
C SER A 34 8.67 -10.39 11.34
N LEU A 35 7.51 -9.96 10.85
CA LEU A 35 7.21 -9.91 9.41
C LEU A 35 7.97 -8.79 8.68
N PHE A 36 8.37 -7.73 9.39
CA PHE A 36 8.91 -6.49 8.83
C PHE A 36 10.38 -6.23 9.17
N LEU A 37 11.08 -7.19 9.80
CA LEU A 37 12.50 -7.05 10.12
C LEU A 37 13.30 -6.53 8.92
N ASP A 38 14.34 -5.75 9.17
CA ASP A 38 15.28 -5.28 8.15
C ASP A 38 16.24 -6.40 7.72
N SER A 39 15.67 -7.56 7.39
CA SER A 39 16.35 -8.79 7.03
C SER A 39 15.69 -9.35 5.77
N PRO A 40 16.45 -9.78 4.74
CA PRO A 40 15.89 -10.39 3.54
C PRO A 40 15.02 -11.64 3.80
N GLN A 41 15.15 -12.24 4.98
CA GLN A 41 14.39 -13.42 5.40
C GLN A 41 12.96 -13.05 5.84
N ALA A 42 12.74 -11.83 6.35
CA ALA A 42 11.41 -11.40 6.76
C ALA A 42 10.53 -11.11 5.53
N PRO A 43 9.29 -11.64 5.50
CA PRO A 43 8.46 -11.68 4.31
C PRO A 43 8.02 -10.31 3.79
N LEU A 44 7.88 -9.33 4.68
CA LEU A 44 7.49 -7.96 4.37
C LEU A 44 8.62 -6.95 4.66
N SER A 45 9.88 -7.42 4.62
CA SER A 45 11.06 -6.60 4.83
C SER A 45 11.27 -5.54 3.75
N LEU A 46 11.98 -4.47 4.10
CA LEU A 46 12.40 -3.43 3.15
C LEU A 46 13.14 -4.02 1.95
N HIS A 47 14.02 -5.00 2.19
CA HIS A 47 14.79 -5.68 1.16
C HIS A 47 13.89 -6.33 0.10
N ARG A 48 12.86 -7.05 0.54
CA ARG A 48 11.92 -7.73 -0.38
C ARG A 48 11.02 -6.73 -1.09
N MET A 49 10.58 -5.66 -0.43
CA MET A 49 9.81 -4.60 -1.08
C MET A 49 10.62 -3.89 -2.18
N VAL A 50 11.88 -3.53 -1.90
CA VAL A 50 12.76 -2.90 -2.90
C VAL A 50 12.99 -3.84 -4.08
N LYS A 51 13.29 -5.12 -3.81
CA LYS A 51 13.47 -6.14 -4.86
C LYS A 51 12.21 -6.30 -5.72
N MET A 52 11.04 -6.37 -5.09
CA MET A 52 9.76 -6.47 -5.80
C MET A 52 9.48 -5.22 -6.64
N GLY A 53 9.85 -4.03 -6.16
CA GLY A 53 9.79 -2.78 -6.94
C GLY A 53 10.69 -2.78 -8.17
N GLN A 54 11.88 -3.37 -8.07
CA GLN A 54 12.76 -3.57 -9.22
C GLN A 54 12.14 -4.52 -10.25
N GLU A 55 11.57 -5.65 -9.79
CA GLU A 55 11.04 -6.70 -10.65
C GLU A 55 9.73 -6.32 -11.34
N VAL A 56 8.83 -5.63 -10.64
CA VAL A 56 7.47 -5.33 -11.15
C VAL A 56 7.38 -3.96 -11.78
N LEU A 57 8.15 -2.98 -11.30
CA LEU A 57 8.04 -1.56 -11.71
C LEU A 57 9.33 -1.00 -12.31
N ALA A 58 10.36 -1.83 -12.53
CA ALA A 58 11.68 -1.42 -12.99
C ALA A 58 12.34 -0.30 -12.15
N LYS A 59 11.87 -0.06 -10.91
CA LYS A 59 12.38 1.01 -10.04
C LYS A 59 13.73 0.63 -9.44
N ARG A 60 14.73 1.50 -9.57
CA ARG A 60 16.06 1.28 -9.00
C ARG A 60 16.05 1.38 -7.46
N PRO A 61 16.90 0.63 -6.74
CA PRO A 61 17.09 0.83 -5.30
C PRO A 61 17.51 2.27 -5.01
N GLY A 62 16.87 2.88 -4.02
CA GLY A 62 17.08 4.29 -3.70
C GLY A 62 16.23 5.27 -4.53
N THR A 63 15.41 4.79 -5.47
CA THR A 63 14.35 5.60 -6.10
C THR A 63 13.15 5.75 -5.17
N TRP A 64 12.42 6.86 -5.31
CA TRP A 64 11.22 7.12 -4.53
C TRP A 64 10.05 6.23 -4.99
N PHE A 65 9.33 5.68 -4.02
CA PHE A 65 8.04 5.03 -4.24
C PHE A 65 6.98 6.08 -3.98
N GLY A 66 6.03 6.27 -4.88
CA GLY A 66 4.80 6.98 -4.56
C GLY A 66 3.74 6.00 -4.06
N PRO A 67 2.57 6.48 -3.63
CA PRO A 67 1.55 5.63 -3.02
C PRO A 67 1.06 4.52 -3.94
N THR A 68 0.90 4.80 -5.24
CA THR A 68 0.56 3.79 -6.25
C THR A 68 1.65 2.72 -6.38
N SER A 69 2.91 3.12 -6.53
CA SER A 69 4.03 2.17 -6.60
C SER A 69 4.15 1.33 -5.33
N GLY A 70 3.96 1.95 -4.16
CA GLY A 70 3.95 1.28 -2.86
C GLY A 70 2.83 0.24 -2.76
N GLY A 71 1.60 0.61 -3.13
CA GLY A 71 0.45 -0.28 -3.13
C GLY A 71 0.60 -1.47 -4.07
N MET A 72 1.06 -1.23 -5.31
CA MET A 72 1.32 -2.30 -6.27
C MET A 72 2.39 -3.28 -5.78
N VAL A 73 3.51 -2.77 -5.26
CA VAL A 73 4.58 -3.60 -4.68
C VAL A 73 4.08 -4.39 -3.48
N ALA A 74 3.30 -3.76 -2.61
CA ALA A 74 2.73 -4.41 -1.43
C ALA A 74 1.81 -5.58 -1.82
N SER A 75 0.91 -5.38 -2.79
CA SER A 75 0.02 -6.45 -3.28
C SER A 75 0.81 -7.62 -3.84
N ARG A 76 1.80 -7.36 -4.69
CA ARG A 76 2.65 -8.39 -5.29
C ARG A 76 3.51 -9.12 -4.25
N LEU A 77 4.06 -8.39 -3.29
CA LEU A 77 4.87 -8.95 -2.22
C LEU A 77 4.06 -9.88 -1.32
N VAL A 78 2.87 -9.47 -0.92
CA VAL A 78 1.96 -10.31 -0.12
C VAL A 78 1.58 -11.58 -0.88
N LYS A 79 1.28 -11.46 -2.19
CA LYS A 79 1.00 -12.62 -3.04
C LYS A 79 2.20 -13.59 -3.10
N ALA A 80 3.41 -13.07 -3.38
CA ALA A 80 4.61 -13.88 -3.42
C ALA A 80 4.90 -14.59 -2.08
N ALA A 81 4.66 -13.92 -0.95
CA ALA A 81 4.81 -14.51 0.38
C ALA A 81 3.86 -15.69 0.65
N HIS A 82 2.69 -15.73 -0.02
CA HIS A 82 1.75 -16.87 0.06
C HIS A 82 2.12 -18.04 -0.85
N GLU A 83 2.83 -17.75 -1.94
CA GLU A 83 3.30 -18.72 -2.95
C GLU A 83 4.62 -19.41 -2.55
N GLU A 84 5.28 -18.97 -1.48
CA GLU A 84 6.48 -19.61 -0.93
C GLU A 84 6.20 -21.00 -0.32
N ASP A 85 7.20 -21.89 -0.39
CA ASP A 85 7.14 -23.30 0.02
C ASP A 85 6.69 -23.47 1.50
N GLU A 86 6.05 -24.60 1.83
CA GLU A 86 5.47 -24.89 3.16
C GLU A 86 6.51 -24.83 4.30
N ALA A 87 7.79 -25.08 4.01
CA ALA A 87 8.88 -24.91 4.96
C ALA A 87 9.19 -23.43 5.27
N ALA A 88 9.04 -22.53 4.30
CA ALA A 88 9.20 -21.08 4.44
C ALA A 88 7.95 -20.42 5.07
N ARG A 89 6.75 -20.91 4.75
CA ARG A 89 5.46 -20.48 5.34
C ARG A 89 5.38 -20.60 6.86
N ARG A 90 6.13 -21.54 7.45
CA ARG A 90 6.07 -21.83 8.89
C ARG A 90 6.70 -20.74 9.77
N ALA A 91 7.50 -19.84 9.21
CA ALA A 91 8.26 -18.85 9.97
C ALA A 91 7.46 -17.60 10.36
N ALA A 92 6.50 -17.14 9.55
CA ALA A 92 5.52 -16.11 9.91
C ALA A 92 4.50 -15.95 8.77
N ARG A 93 3.26 -16.35 8.99
CA ARG A 93 2.21 -16.30 7.96
C ARG A 93 1.61 -14.90 7.90
N VAL A 94 1.66 -14.24 6.75
CA VAL A 94 0.91 -13.00 6.52
C VAL A 94 -0.59 -13.33 6.63
N PRO A 95 -1.34 -12.72 7.57
CA PRO A 95 -2.69 -13.18 7.90
C PRO A 95 -3.78 -12.62 6.97
N PHE A 96 -3.41 -12.05 5.82
CA PHE A 96 -4.33 -11.44 4.85
C PHE A 96 -3.83 -11.60 3.41
N GLN A 97 -4.74 -11.46 2.45
CA GLN A 97 -4.47 -11.25 1.04
C GLN A 97 -4.50 -9.75 0.71
N CYS A 98 -3.85 -9.31 -0.36
CA CYS A 98 -3.80 -7.89 -0.71
C CYS A 98 -4.03 -7.66 -2.20
N VAL A 99 -4.91 -6.74 -2.55
CA VAL A 99 -5.18 -6.30 -3.93
C VAL A 99 -5.08 -4.77 -3.99
N ALA A 100 -4.47 -4.24 -5.04
CA ALA A 100 -4.31 -2.80 -5.24
C ALA A 100 -4.92 -2.38 -6.59
N PHE A 101 -5.57 -1.23 -6.59
CA PHE A 101 -6.18 -0.59 -7.75
C PHE A 101 -5.56 0.79 -7.93
N ASP A 102 -4.83 0.96 -9.03
CA ASP A 102 -4.05 2.16 -9.38
C ASP A 102 -4.91 3.28 -9.98
N ASP A 103 -6.07 2.93 -10.54
CA ASP A 103 -7.10 3.84 -11.03
C ASP A 103 -8.09 4.30 -9.94
N GLY A 104 -7.96 3.78 -8.72
CA GLY A 104 -8.87 4.09 -7.61
C GLY A 104 -10.25 3.42 -7.70
N VAL A 105 -10.44 2.51 -8.66
CA VAL A 105 -11.71 1.82 -8.90
C VAL A 105 -11.64 0.40 -8.33
N LEU A 106 -12.60 0.04 -7.48
CA LEU A 106 -12.71 -1.32 -6.97
C LEU A 106 -13.49 -2.18 -7.98
N TYR A 107 -12.85 -3.23 -8.49
CA TYR A 107 -13.49 -4.23 -9.35
C TYR A 107 -13.94 -5.46 -8.57
N LYS A 108 -15.26 -5.68 -8.43
CA LYS A 108 -15.81 -6.78 -7.61
C LYS A 108 -15.34 -8.16 -8.11
N ASP A 109 -15.24 -8.35 -9.42
CA ASP A 109 -14.78 -9.61 -10.02
C ASP A 109 -13.32 -9.97 -9.68
N GLN A 110 -12.50 -9.00 -9.24
CA GLN A 110 -11.13 -9.25 -8.76
C GLN A 110 -11.06 -9.54 -7.25
N VAL A 111 -12.00 -8.99 -6.46
CA VAL A 111 -12.01 -9.13 -4.99
C VAL A 111 -12.83 -10.34 -4.55
N GLU A 112 -13.99 -10.58 -5.18
CA GLU A 112 -14.90 -11.67 -4.80
C GLU A 112 -14.24 -13.06 -4.79
N PRO A 113 -13.40 -13.44 -5.78
CA PRO A 113 -12.73 -14.74 -5.75
C PRO A 113 -11.78 -14.91 -4.55
N LEU A 114 -11.24 -13.81 -4.00
CA LEU A 114 -10.33 -13.85 -2.85
C LEU A 114 -11.08 -14.05 -1.52
N LEU A 115 -12.39 -13.77 -1.49
CA LEU A 115 -13.26 -13.87 -0.32
C LEU A 115 -14.14 -15.13 -0.30
N GLN A 116 -13.99 -16.02 -1.29
CA GLN A 116 -14.83 -17.21 -1.46
C GLN A 116 -14.15 -18.43 -0.86
N GLU A 117 -14.37 -18.67 0.45
CA GLU A 117 -14.51 -20.00 1.08
C GLU A 117 -14.60 -19.86 2.62
N GLU A 118 -15.19 -20.85 3.30
CA GLU A 118 -15.03 -20.98 4.76
C GLU A 118 -13.54 -21.15 5.09
N GLY A 119 -12.93 -20.14 5.72
CA GLY A 119 -11.51 -20.12 6.08
C GLY A 119 -10.62 -19.26 5.17
N SER A 120 -11.18 -18.49 4.23
CA SER A 120 -10.42 -17.51 3.45
C SER A 120 -9.79 -16.42 4.34
N LEU A 121 -8.55 -16.02 4.03
CA LEU A 121 -7.92 -14.90 4.73
C LEU A 121 -8.60 -13.57 4.35
N PRO A 122 -8.73 -12.60 5.28
CA PRO A 122 -9.18 -11.24 4.98
C PRO A 122 -8.40 -10.61 3.81
N VAL A 123 -9.04 -9.70 3.08
CA VAL A 123 -8.44 -9.03 1.92
C VAL A 123 -8.25 -7.55 2.23
N LEU A 124 -7.00 -7.09 2.18
CA LEU A 124 -6.64 -5.69 2.17
C LEU A 124 -6.78 -5.14 0.74
N VAL A 125 -7.72 -4.22 0.54
CA VAL A 125 -7.92 -3.51 -0.72
C VAL A 125 -7.25 -2.15 -0.63
N LEU A 126 -6.33 -1.88 -1.57
CA LEU A 126 -5.59 -0.62 -1.68
C LEU A 126 -6.15 0.19 -2.86
N LEU A 127 -6.84 1.30 -2.58
CA LEU A 127 -7.35 2.25 -3.58
C LEU A 127 -6.42 3.44 -3.68
N CYS A 128 -5.63 3.50 -4.75
CA CYS A 128 -4.68 4.59 -4.98
C CYS A 128 -5.42 5.81 -5.52
N VAL A 129 -5.69 6.79 -4.66
CA VAL A 129 -6.43 8.02 -5.02
C VAL A 129 -5.82 9.25 -4.33
N ARG A 130 -6.42 10.40 -4.57
CA ARG A 130 -5.98 11.69 -4.04
C ARG A 130 -6.84 12.05 -2.80
N LEU A 131 -6.44 11.77 -1.54
CA LEU A 131 -6.68 12.54 -0.26
C LEU A 131 -6.30 11.81 1.10
N LEU A 132 -6.20 12.58 2.21
CA LEU A 132 -6.08 12.38 3.70
C LEU A 132 -4.91 11.66 4.48
N TYR A 133 -4.80 12.02 5.80
CA TYR A 133 -3.90 11.76 6.97
C TYR A 133 -2.71 10.79 6.82
N TYR A 134 -1.55 11.19 7.38
CA TYR A 134 -0.30 10.44 7.30
C TYR A 134 0.34 10.18 8.67
N LEU A 135 1.03 9.04 8.77
CA LEU A 135 2.04 8.80 9.79
C LEU A 135 3.39 9.17 9.20
N ASP A 136 4.21 9.85 9.99
CA ASP A 136 5.44 10.45 9.51
C ASP A 136 6.63 9.51 9.75
N PRO A 137 7.21 8.85 8.74
CA PRO A 137 8.37 7.98 8.94
C PRO A 137 9.66 8.78 9.24
N HIS A 138 9.66 10.12 9.16
CA HIS A 138 10.84 10.99 9.26
C HIS A 138 11.32 11.25 10.70
N LEU A 139 11.23 10.23 11.56
CA LEU A 139 11.94 10.23 12.84
C LEU A 139 13.44 9.99 12.59
N ALA A 140 14.31 10.39 13.53
CA ALA A 140 15.76 10.18 13.43
C ALA A 140 16.06 8.71 13.04
N THR A 141 17.01 8.51 12.11
CA THR A 141 17.37 7.19 11.60
C THR A 141 17.73 6.25 12.75
N GLN A 142 17.04 5.12 12.82
CA GLN A 142 17.21 4.12 13.88
C GLN A 142 18.13 2.99 13.40
N PRO A 143 18.81 2.29 14.33
CA PRO A 143 19.50 1.05 14.00
C PRO A 143 18.55 0.03 13.39
N ALA A 144 19.01 -0.71 12.39
CA ALA A 144 18.22 -1.72 11.70
C ALA A 144 17.79 -2.84 12.66
N LEU A 145 16.49 -3.16 12.69
CA LEU A 145 15.96 -4.26 13.49
C LEU A 145 16.08 -5.56 12.67
N THR A 146 17.16 -6.30 12.89
CA THR A 146 17.54 -7.46 12.06
C THR A 146 17.24 -8.81 12.69
N ASP A 147 17.12 -8.89 14.02
CA ASP A 147 16.87 -10.12 14.77
C ASP A 147 15.60 -9.96 15.63
N ALA A 148 14.68 -10.91 15.50
CA ALA A 148 13.45 -10.96 16.28
C ALA A 148 13.71 -11.07 17.80
N LYS A 149 14.86 -11.59 18.23
CA LYS A 149 15.24 -11.64 19.66
C LYS A 149 15.49 -10.26 20.27
N LEU A 150 15.75 -9.27 19.42
CA LEU A 150 15.94 -7.88 19.85
C LEU A 150 14.61 -7.16 20.07
N ILE A 151 13.48 -7.77 19.70
CA ILE A 151 12.14 -7.24 19.97
C ILE A 151 11.86 -7.35 21.47
N GLN A 152 12.03 -6.25 22.20
CA GLN A 152 11.69 -6.12 23.62
C GLN A 152 10.81 -4.89 23.86
N GLU A 153 10.05 -4.87 24.95
CA GLU A 153 9.28 -3.71 25.38
C GLU A 153 10.19 -2.47 25.51
N GLY A 154 9.87 -1.39 24.78
CA GLY A 154 10.71 -0.18 24.70
C GLY A 154 11.76 -0.14 23.59
N THR A 155 11.87 -1.21 22.78
CA THR A 155 12.71 -1.21 21.55
C THR A 155 12.08 -0.37 20.43
N PHE A 156 10.79 -0.04 20.55
CA PHE A 156 9.99 0.57 19.50
C PHE A 156 9.70 2.04 19.82
N ILE A 157 9.79 2.90 18.81
CA ILE A 157 9.14 4.22 18.86
C ILE A 157 7.73 4.04 18.32
N HIS A 158 6.75 3.86 19.22
CA HIS A 158 5.39 4.22 18.86
C HIS A 158 5.38 5.74 18.62
N GLN A 159 4.79 6.20 17.53
CA GLN A 159 4.42 7.60 17.44
C GLN A 159 3.31 7.87 18.45
N LEU A 160 3.72 8.22 19.68
CA LEU A 160 2.81 8.51 20.79
C LEU A 160 2.04 9.81 20.59
N LYS A 161 2.54 10.68 19.70
CA LYS A 161 1.90 11.94 19.34
C LYS A 161 1.46 11.88 17.87
N PRO A 162 0.16 11.93 17.57
CA PRO A 162 -0.30 12.03 16.20
C PRO A 162 0.12 13.38 15.60
N HIS A 163 0.57 13.34 14.35
CA HIS A 163 0.83 14.55 13.57
C HIS A 163 -0.45 14.93 12.80
N SER A 164 -0.71 16.23 12.67
CA SER A 164 -1.83 16.74 11.89
C SER A 164 -1.32 17.60 10.73
N LEU A 165 -2.01 17.51 9.60
CA LEU A 165 -1.75 18.32 8.41
C LEU A 165 -3.07 18.92 7.95
N GLY A 166 -3.03 20.20 7.58
CA GLY A 166 -4.18 20.84 6.96
C GLY A 166 -4.43 20.25 5.56
N TRP A 167 -5.71 20.06 5.22
CA TRP A 167 -6.14 19.51 3.93
C TRP A 167 -5.54 20.20 2.71
N SER A 168 -5.33 21.52 2.78
CA SER A 168 -4.73 22.31 1.68
C SER A 168 -3.24 22.06 1.44
N ARG A 169 -2.53 21.45 2.40
CA ARG A 169 -1.09 21.17 2.34
C ARG A 169 -0.77 19.74 1.97
N LEU A 170 -1.80 18.95 1.77
CA LEU A 170 -1.71 17.54 1.54
C LEU A 170 -1.43 17.29 0.06
N ASN A 171 -0.46 16.42 -0.24
CA ASN A 171 -0.16 16.07 -1.62
C ASN A 171 -1.39 15.41 -2.25
N SER A 172 -1.62 15.64 -3.53
CA SER A 172 -2.72 15.01 -4.24
C SER A 172 -2.49 13.52 -4.54
N SER A 173 -1.37 12.89 -4.18
CA SER A 173 -1.14 11.46 -4.42
C SER A 173 -1.22 10.67 -3.11
N MET A 174 -2.13 9.68 -2.99
CA MET A 174 -2.28 8.78 -1.84
C MET A 174 -2.73 7.36 -2.23
N CYS A 175 -2.77 6.51 -1.20
CA CYS A 175 -3.33 5.18 -1.25
C CYS A 175 -4.15 4.93 0.01
N PHE A 176 -5.41 4.51 -0.15
CA PHE A 176 -6.32 4.17 0.94
C PHE A 176 -6.39 2.65 1.10
N GLY A 177 -6.26 2.14 2.32
CA GLY A 177 -6.40 0.72 2.62
C GLY A 177 -7.71 0.40 3.32
N PHE A 178 -8.48 -0.54 2.78
CA PHE A 178 -9.70 -1.08 3.38
C PHE A 178 -9.56 -2.58 3.60
N MET A 179 -9.78 -3.06 4.82
CA MET A 179 -9.73 -4.49 5.13
C MET A 179 -11.14 -5.07 5.07
N LEU A 180 -11.38 -6.01 4.15
CA LEU A 180 -12.65 -6.71 4.00
C LEU A 180 -12.47 -8.16 4.45
N ARG A 181 -13.22 -8.58 5.47
CA ARG A 181 -13.07 -9.92 6.08
C ARG A 181 -13.94 -10.97 5.43
N ASN A 182 -15.03 -10.57 4.80
CA ASN A 182 -16.01 -11.47 4.21
C ASN A 182 -16.83 -10.73 3.14
N ARG A 183 -17.66 -11.49 2.43
CA ARG A 183 -18.52 -10.96 1.36
C ARG A 183 -19.58 -9.96 1.88
N ALA A 184 -20.09 -10.15 3.10
CA ALA A 184 -21.06 -9.20 3.65
C ALA A 184 -20.43 -7.81 3.83
N GLU A 185 -19.19 -7.74 4.33
CA GLU A 185 -18.47 -6.48 4.43
C GLU A 185 -18.17 -5.83 3.07
N LEU A 186 -17.93 -6.63 2.02
CA LEU A 186 -17.81 -6.10 0.66
C LEU A 186 -19.13 -5.48 0.16
N GLU A 187 -20.27 -6.11 0.44
CA GLU A 187 -21.58 -5.56 0.07
C GLU A 187 -21.91 -4.30 0.88
N ASP A 188 -21.61 -4.30 2.18
CA ASP A 188 -21.77 -3.12 3.04
C ASP A 188 -20.89 -1.96 2.53
N PHE A 189 -19.63 -2.24 2.19
CA PHE A 189 -18.71 -1.26 1.63
C PHE A 189 -19.19 -0.73 0.26
N THR A 190 -19.69 -1.61 -0.61
CA THR A 190 -20.25 -1.24 -1.91
C THR A 190 -21.47 -0.33 -1.74
N THR A 191 -22.34 -0.69 -0.80
CA THR A 191 -23.54 0.09 -0.48
C THR A 191 -23.15 1.46 0.05
N TRP A 192 -22.18 1.52 0.97
CA TRP A 192 -21.65 2.76 1.53
C TRP A 192 -21.08 3.70 0.45
N ILE A 193 -20.25 3.18 -0.47
CA ILE A 193 -19.72 3.99 -1.59
C ILE A 193 -20.86 4.48 -2.49
N ARG A 194 -21.83 3.63 -2.84
CA ARG A 194 -22.94 4.01 -3.74
C ARG A 194 -23.91 5.02 -3.11
N GLN A 195 -23.98 5.08 -1.78
CA GLN A 195 -24.90 5.93 -1.02
C GLN A 195 -24.31 7.28 -0.59
N GLY A 196 -23.20 7.74 -1.16
CA GLY A 196 -22.68 9.08 -0.80
C GLY A 196 -21.77 9.10 0.40
N ASN A 197 -21.33 7.96 0.94
CA ASN A 197 -20.66 7.89 2.23
C ASN A 197 -21.49 8.54 3.39
N GLY A 198 -22.81 8.67 3.25
CA GLY A 198 -23.70 9.30 4.23
C GLY A 198 -24.08 10.76 3.98
N LEU A 199 -23.93 11.28 2.76
CA LEU A 199 -24.40 12.62 2.34
C LEU A 199 -25.89 12.60 1.95
N ASP A 200 -26.57 13.73 2.15
CA ASP A 200 -28.00 13.88 1.85
C ASP A 200 -28.26 14.02 0.34
N GLU A 201 -29.45 13.63 -0.16
CA GLU A 201 -29.80 13.67 -1.61
C GLU A 201 -29.63 15.06 -2.26
N GLU A 202 -29.75 16.12 -1.45
CA GLU A 202 -29.59 17.51 -1.89
C GLU A 202 -28.11 17.87 -2.13
N GLU A 203 -27.19 17.27 -1.37
CA GLU A 203 -25.74 17.41 -1.57
C GLU A 203 -25.27 16.60 -2.78
N LEU A 204 -25.85 15.41 -3.01
CA LEU A 204 -25.56 14.54 -4.17
C LEU A 204 -25.85 15.19 -5.53
N THR A 205 -26.86 16.06 -5.62
CA THR A 205 -27.34 16.64 -6.90
C THR A 205 -26.71 17.99 -7.24
N SER A 206 -25.91 18.56 -6.34
CA SER A 206 -25.29 19.88 -6.50
C SER A 206 -24.12 19.93 -7.51
N GLY A 207 -23.66 18.78 -8.01
CA GLY A 207 -22.69 18.69 -9.12
C GLY A 207 -21.27 19.17 -8.79
N SER A 208 -20.99 19.57 -7.54
CA SER A 208 -19.68 20.07 -7.12
C SER A 208 -18.74 19.01 -6.57
N GLU A 209 -19.24 17.83 -6.17
CA GLU A 209 -18.42 16.81 -5.52
C GLU A 209 -18.31 15.54 -6.37
N ARG A 210 -17.08 15.24 -6.82
CA ARG A 210 -16.75 13.98 -7.46
C ARG A 210 -16.38 12.96 -6.39
N TRP A 211 -16.95 11.77 -6.50
CA TRP A 211 -16.62 10.60 -5.69
C TRP A 211 -15.10 10.33 -5.72
N LEU A 212 -14.51 10.02 -4.55
CA LEU A 212 -13.10 9.62 -4.50
C LEU A 212 -12.89 8.21 -5.03
N PHE A 213 -13.89 7.34 -4.87
CA PHE A 213 -13.84 5.94 -5.24
C PHE A 213 -15.06 5.58 -6.07
N GLU A 214 -14.90 4.64 -6.98
CA GLU A 214 -15.98 4.02 -7.74
C GLU A 214 -15.94 2.50 -7.55
N VAL A 215 -17.11 1.86 -7.55
CA VAL A 215 -17.23 0.39 -7.46
C VAL A 215 -17.95 -0.13 -8.68
N LEU A 216 -17.24 -0.92 -9.48
CA LEU A 216 -17.76 -1.57 -10.68
C LEU A 216 -17.84 -3.09 -10.49
N ASP A 217 -18.90 -3.69 -11.02
CA ASP A 217 -19.12 -5.14 -10.85
C ASP A 217 -18.13 -5.97 -11.70
N LYS A 218 -17.61 -5.41 -12.80
CA LYS A 218 -16.71 -6.11 -13.73
C LYS A 218 -15.56 -5.24 -14.16
N THR A 219 -14.39 -5.86 -14.29
CA THR A 219 -13.23 -5.24 -14.92
C THR A 219 -13.52 -4.97 -16.41
N PRO A 220 -13.29 -3.73 -16.91
CA PRO A 220 -13.46 -3.37 -18.32
C PRO A 220 -12.62 -4.26 -19.25
N ALA A 221 -13.10 -4.49 -20.48
CA ALA A 221 -12.47 -5.45 -21.40
C ALA A 221 -11.00 -5.11 -21.71
N TYR A 222 -10.65 -3.83 -21.83
CA TYR A 222 -9.29 -3.37 -22.10
C TYR A 222 -8.34 -3.53 -20.90
N ALA A 223 -8.87 -3.58 -19.67
CA ALA A 223 -8.10 -3.72 -18.45
C ALA A 223 -7.90 -5.20 -18.04
N ARG A 224 -8.49 -6.15 -18.77
CA ARG A 224 -8.35 -7.57 -18.48
C ARG A 224 -7.00 -8.10 -18.97
N PRO A 225 -6.33 -8.97 -18.20
CA PRO A 225 -5.13 -9.65 -18.67
C PRO A 225 -5.42 -10.43 -19.97
N GLY A 226 -4.80 -10.03 -21.08
CA GLY A 226 -4.94 -10.69 -22.39
C GLY A 226 -6.08 -10.18 -23.30
N GLY A 227 -6.77 -9.09 -22.94
CA GLY A 227 -7.79 -8.45 -23.78
C GLY A 227 -7.17 -7.55 -24.86
N GLY A 228 -7.04 -8.06 -26.08
CA GLY A 228 -6.44 -7.36 -27.21
C GLY A 228 -7.06 -5.99 -27.54
N GLY A 229 -6.23 -4.97 -27.43
CA GLY A 229 -6.19 -3.77 -28.26
C GLY A 229 -4.71 -3.43 -28.36
N ASP A 230 -4.22 -3.14 -29.57
CA ASP A 230 -2.81 -2.90 -29.83
C ASP A 230 -2.22 -1.97 -28.76
N ALA A 231 -1.21 -2.47 -28.03
CA ALA A 231 -0.47 -1.69 -27.06
C ALA A 231 0.32 -0.63 -27.84
N GLU A 232 -0.37 0.45 -28.23
CA GLU A 232 0.32 1.70 -28.46
C GLU A 232 0.98 2.06 -27.14
N ASP A 233 2.29 2.22 -27.24
CA ASP A 233 3.29 2.53 -26.24
C ASP A 233 2.82 3.71 -25.36
N PHE A 234 1.96 3.41 -24.38
CA PHE A 234 1.64 4.35 -23.32
C PHE A 234 2.87 4.36 -22.42
N SER A 235 3.78 5.29 -22.71
CA SER A 235 4.83 5.70 -21.80
C SER A 235 4.23 5.83 -20.40
N ASP A 236 4.80 5.08 -19.46
CA ASP A 236 4.33 4.97 -18.09
C ASP A 236 4.06 6.37 -17.51
N PRO A 237 2.84 6.68 -17.02
CA PRO A 237 2.57 7.93 -16.31
C PRO A 237 3.48 8.13 -15.08
N LEU A 238 4.14 7.06 -14.59
CA LEU A 238 5.09 7.10 -13.49
C LEU A 238 6.47 7.67 -13.87
N ASP A 239 6.78 7.83 -15.15
CA ASP A 239 8.03 8.47 -15.61
C ASP A 239 8.01 10.00 -15.44
N TYR A 240 6.86 10.60 -15.13
CA TYR A 240 6.74 12.06 -14.97
C TYR A 240 7.38 12.61 -13.68
N PHE A 241 7.78 11.75 -12.74
CA PHE A 241 8.37 12.17 -11.47
C PHE A 241 9.90 12.09 -11.41
N ASP A 242 10.57 11.71 -12.50
CA ASP A 242 12.03 11.91 -12.64
C ASP A 242 12.28 13.33 -13.16
N GLU A 243 11.75 14.34 -12.46
CA GLU A 243 12.30 15.68 -12.59
C GLU A 243 13.76 15.56 -12.15
N LYS A 244 14.66 15.81 -13.09
CA LYS A 244 16.08 15.96 -12.83
C LYS A 244 16.22 16.90 -11.64
N ASP A 245 16.76 16.37 -10.54
CA ASP A 245 17.43 17.20 -9.55
C ASP A 245 18.56 17.91 -10.31
N ASP A 246 18.29 19.11 -10.80
CA ASP A 246 19.30 20.04 -11.34
C ASP A 246 20.15 20.50 -10.15
N ASP A 247 21.05 19.62 -9.70
CA ASP A 247 22.22 19.98 -8.90
C ASP A 247 23.26 20.60 -9.85
N ASP A 248 23.01 21.81 -10.33
CA ASP A 248 24.01 22.65 -10.99
C ASP A 248 23.69 24.13 -10.72
N ASP A 249 24.18 24.65 -9.60
CA ASP A 249 24.60 26.05 -9.45
C ASP A 249 25.37 26.23 -8.14
N ASP A 250 26.59 25.69 -8.11
CA ASP A 250 27.61 26.11 -7.16
C ASP A 250 28.99 26.03 -7.85
N ASP A 251 29.23 26.91 -8.82
CA ASP A 251 30.58 27.34 -9.23
C ASP A 251 30.51 28.48 -10.28
N ALA A 252 30.17 29.68 -9.83
CA ALA A 252 30.61 30.92 -10.49
C ALA A 252 30.50 32.11 -9.54
N LEU A 253 31.58 32.43 -8.84
CA LEU A 253 32.24 33.74 -8.92
C LEU A 253 33.49 33.74 -8.04
N MET A 254 34.65 33.85 -8.72
CA MET A 254 35.85 34.47 -8.17
C MET A 254 35.59 35.92 -7.77
#